data_AF-A0A6H5K2C8-F1
#
_entry.id   AF-A0A6H5K2C8-F1
#
_cell.length_a   1.000
_cell.length_b   1.000
_cell.length_c   1.000
_cell.angle_alpha   90.00
_cell.angle_beta   90.00
_cell.angle_gamma   90.00
#
_symmetry.space_group_name_H-M   'P 1'
#
loop_
_entity.id
_entity.type
_entity.pdbx_description
1 polymer ?
#
loop_
_entity_poly.entity_id
_entity_poly.type
_entity_poly.pdbx_seq_one_letter_code
_entity_poly.pdbx_strand_id
1 'polypeptide(L)'
;MGKRLCQEAYCEARAYYGNPQGRVLEFCSEHSKPGMVNLIRKRCGHPGCIKLPSYGTAGSKTREFCSRHSKQGMVDVASRRCGHPGCIKQPSYGTAGSKKAEFCVNHSKPGMVDVASKRCGHPGCITSPSYGTAGSKTREFCSRHSKQGMVDVASKRCGHPGCIKHPSHGAAGGRTREFCSTHAKPGMVHLFYVKRQG
;
A
#
# COMPACT_ATOMS: atom_id res chain seq x y z
N MET A 1 -11.63 7.99 -35.53
CA MET A 1 -12.23 6.78 -34.92
C MET A 1 -13.36 7.21 -33.99
N GLY A 2 -14.61 6.86 -34.31
CA GLY A 2 -15.79 7.26 -33.53
C GLY A 2 -15.80 6.66 -32.12
N LYS A 3 -16.37 7.39 -31.16
CA LYS A 3 -16.57 6.90 -29.79
C LYS A 3 -17.68 5.83 -29.83
N ARG A 4 -17.39 4.58 -29.45
CA ARG A 4 -18.44 3.57 -29.22
C ARG A 4 -19.14 3.85 -27.90
N LEU A 5 -20.46 3.84 -27.92
CA LEU A 5 -21.29 3.94 -26.73
C LEU A 5 -21.49 2.57 -26.09
N CYS A 6 -21.87 2.57 -24.82
CA CYS A 6 -22.26 1.39 -24.07
C CYS A 6 -23.45 0.70 -24.75
N GLN A 7 -23.42 -0.63 -24.79
CA GLN A 7 -24.51 -1.44 -25.35
C GLN A 7 -25.71 -1.59 -24.41
N GLU A 8 -25.58 -1.18 -23.14
CA GLU A 8 -26.71 -1.18 -22.19
C GLU A 8 -27.79 -0.19 -22.63
N ALA A 9 -29.05 -0.61 -22.55
CA ALA A 9 -30.19 0.22 -22.95
C ALA A 9 -30.20 1.55 -22.18
N TYR A 10 -30.45 2.64 -22.90
CA TYR A 10 -30.51 4.00 -22.34
C TYR A 10 -29.18 4.49 -21.71
N CYS A 11 -28.06 3.81 -21.96
CA CYS A 11 -26.74 4.24 -21.48
C CYS A 11 -25.96 4.99 -22.56
N GLU A 12 -25.80 6.30 -22.36
CA GLU A 12 -25.02 7.17 -23.26
C GLU A 12 -23.52 7.22 -22.91
N ALA A 13 -23.09 6.46 -21.90
CA ALA A 13 -21.69 6.40 -21.51
C ALA A 13 -20.85 5.77 -22.63
N ARG A 14 -19.60 6.24 -22.78
CA ARG A 14 -18.64 5.62 -23.69
C ARG A 14 -18.32 4.18 -23.24
N ALA A 15 -18.25 3.26 -24.19
CA ALA A 15 -17.78 1.90 -23.96
C ALA A 15 -16.25 1.87 -23.78
N TYR A 16 -15.80 1.14 -22.77
CA TYR A 16 -14.38 0.90 -22.46
C TYR A 16 -14.09 -0.59 -22.22
N TYR A 17 -15.10 -1.38 -21.89
CA TYR A 17 -14.99 -2.77 -21.49
C TYR A 17 -15.47 -3.69 -22.60
N GLY A 18 -14.87 -4.87 -22.68
CA GLY A 18 -15.30 -5.94 -23.59
C GLY A 18 -14.52 -7.22 -23.33
N ASN A 19 -14.70 -8.21 -24.20
CA ASN A 19 -14.01 -9.49 -24.12
C ASN A 19 -12.47 -9.32 -24.14
N PRO A 20 -11.71 -9.90 -23.19
CA PRO A 20 -10.25 -9.78 -23.13
C PRO A 20 -9.51 -10.34 -24.37
N GLN A 21 -10.08 -11.31 -25.08
CA GLN A 21 -9.56 -11.88 -26.33
C GLN A 21 -9.92 -11.02 -27.55
N GLY A 22 -10.91 -10.13 -27.41
CA GLY A 22 -11.38 -9.23 -28.45
C GLY A 22 -10.75 -7.83 -28.40
N ARG A 23 -11.18 -7.00 -29.35
CA ARG A 23 -10.88 -5.56 -29.43
C ARG A 23 -12.14 -4.68 -29.48
N VAL A 24 -13.30 -5.30 -29.31
CA VAL A 24 -14.61 -4.65 -29.38
C VAL A 24 -14.91 -4.03 -28.01
N LEU A 25 -15.14 -2.72 -28.00
CA LEU A 25 -15.66 -2.02 -26.82
C LEU A 25 -17.18 -2.19 -26.82
N GLU A 26 -17.72 -2.72 -25.73
CA GLU A 26 -19.12 -3.14 -25.59
C GLU A 26 -19.82 -2.40 -24.44
N PHE A 27 -19.19 -2.31 -23.26
CA PHE A 27 -19.83 -1.77 -22.05
C PHE A 27 -19.02 -0.63 -21.41
N CYS A 28 -19.70 0.25 -20.67
CA CYS A 28 -19.05 1.18 -19.75
C CYS A 28 -18.56 0.45 -18.49
N SER A 29 -17.94 1.16 -17.55
CA SER A 29 -17.47 0.56 -16.30
C SER A 29 -18.59 0.03 -15.42
N GLU A 30 -19.72 0.73 -15.39
CA GLU A 30 -20.88 0.38 -14.55
C GLU A 30 -21.62 -0.84 -15.09
N HIS A 31 -21.74 -0.96 -16.42
CA HIS A 31 -22.38 -2.09 -17.09
C HIS A 31 -21.41 -3.20 -17.51
N SER A 32 -20.20 -3.21 -16.94
CA SER A 32 -19.23 -4.27 -17.25
C SER A 32 -19.69 -5.62 -16.70
N LYS A 33 -19.68 -6.65 -17.55
CA LYS A 33 -20.07 -8.02 -17.16
C LYS A 33 -18.87 -8.77 -16.55
N PRO A 34 -19.10 -9.78 -15.69
CA PRO A 34 -18.02 -10.64 -15.18
C PRO A 34 -17.12 -11.16 -16.31
N GLY A 35 -15.81 -11.03 -16.14
CA GLY A 35 -14.82 -11.44 -17.14
C GLY A 35 -14.47 -10.40 -18.21
N MET A 36 -15.21 -9.29 -18.32
CA MET A 36 -14.85 -8.18 -19.20
C MET A 36 -13.70 -7.36 -18.62
N VAL A 37 -12.89 -6.77 -19.51
CA VAL A 37 -11.75 -5.94 -19.13
C VAL A 37 -11.77 -4.61 -19.86
N ASN A 38 -11.16 -3.59 -19.27
CA ASN A 38 -10.96 -2.32 -19.95
C ASN A 38 -9.96 -2.48 -21.10
N LEU A 39 -10.44 -2.41 -22.34
CA LEU A 39 -9.66 -2.63 -23.57
C LEU A 39 -8.95 -1.36 -24.07
N ILE A 40 -9.27 -0.18 -23.51
CA ILE A 40 -8.59 1.07 -23.85
C ILE A 40 -7.26 1.20 -23.09
N ARG A 41 -7.19 0.65 -21.87
CA ARG A 41 -5.95 0.68 -21.09
C ARG A 41 -4.88 -0.20 -21.73
N LYS A 42 -3.64 0.28 -21.74
CA LYS A 42 -2.48 -0.51 -22.18
C LYS A 42 -2.38 -1.77 -21.31
N ARG A 43 -2.23 -2.92 -21.97
CA ARG A 43 -2.07 -4.23 -21.34
C ARG A 43 -0.62 -4.69 -21.38
N CYS A 44 -0.30 -5.63 -20.50
CA CYS A 44 0.94 -6.39 -20.58
C CYS A 44 1.11 -7.00 -21.98
N GLY A 45 2.31 -6.89 -22.55
CA GLY A 45 2.62 -7.36 -23.90
C GLY A 45 2.62 -8.89 -24.06
N HIS A 46 2.50 -9.64 -22.97
CA HIS A 46 2.32 -11.09 -23.02
C HIS A 46 0.92 -11.46 -23.55
N PRO A 47 0.80 -12.34 -24.56
CA PRO A 47 -0.49 -12.78 -25.09
C PRO A 47 -1.47 -13.23 -23.99
N GLY A 48 -2.73 -12.78 -24.10
CA GLY A 48 -3.78 -13.10 -23.13
C GLY A 48 -3.65 -12.46 -21.75
N CYS A 49 -2.61 -11.67 -21.48
CA CYS A 49 -2.45 -11.03 -20.17
C CYS A 49 -3.26 -9.73 -20.06
N ILE A 50 -4.19 -9.69 -19.10
CA ILE A 50 -5.05 -8.53 -18.84
C ILE A 50 -4.48 -7.57 -17.78
N LYS A 51 -3.33 -7.89 -17.19
CA LYS A 51 -2.70 -7.04 -16.17
C LYS A 51 -2.13 -5.77 -16.79
N LEU A 52 -2.17 -4.68 -16.03
CA LEU A 52 -1.46 -3.45 -16.40
C LEU A 52 0.06 -3.72 -16.44
N PRO A 53 0.76 -3.19 -17.45
CA PRO A 53 2.20 -3.29 -17.49
C PRO A 53 2.80 -2.32 -16.47
N SER A 54 3.86 -2.77 -15.79
CA SER A 54 4.67 -1.97 -14.88
C SER A 54 6.17 -2.09 -15.13
N TYR A 55 6.60 -3.10 -15.88
CA TYR A 55 8.00 -3.38 -16.17
C TYR A 55 8.36 -2.98 -17.59
N GLY A 56 9.58 -2.52 -17.77
CA GLY A 56 10.17 -2.16 -19.07
C GLY A 56 11.67 -1.96 -18.95
N THR A 57 12.29 -1.44 -20.01
CA THR A 57 13.73 -1.15 -20.05
C THR A 57 14.13 -0.09 -19.00
N ALA A 58 15.29 -0.29 -18.36
CA ALA A 58 15.83 0.69 -17.42
C ALA A 58 16.01 2.07 -18.08
N GLY A 59 15.58 3.14 -17.39
CA GLY A 59 15.60 4.51 -17.91
C GLY A 59 14.44 4.88 -18.83
N SER A 60 13.66 3.89 -19.30
CA SER A 60 12.47 4.13 -20.12
C SER A 60 11.26 4.53 -19.27
N LYS A 61 10.39 5.37 -19.82
CA LYS A 61 9.04 5.63 -19.27
C LYS A 61 8.00 4.63 -19.79
N THR A 62 8.38 3.77 -20.74
CA THR A 62 7.48 2.83 -21.38
C THR A 62 7.34 1.56 -20.55
N ARG A 63 6.10 1.29 -20.13
CA ARG A 63 5.72 0.04 -19.46
C ARG A 63 5.26 -0.97 -20.52
N GLU A 64 5.83 -2.17 -20.50
CA GLU A 64 5.62 -3.19 -21.53
C GLU A 64 5.01 -4.47 -20.95
N PHE A 65 5.51 -4.96 -19.82
CA PHE A 65 5.07 -6.21 -19.21
C PHE A 65 4.60 -6.00 -17.76
N CYS A 66 3.76 -6.89 -17.25
CA CYS A 66 3.49 -6.94 -15.81
C CYS A 66 4.65 -7.65 -15.09
N SER A 67 4.71 -7.53 -13.76
CA SER A 67 5.76 -8.17 -12.95
C SER A 67 5.92 -9.68 -13.20
N ARG A 68 4.81 -10.40 -13.44
CA ARG A 68 4.84 -11.84 -13.72
C ARG A 68 5.45 -12.19 -15.07
N HIS A 69 5.35 -11.29 -16.05
CA HIS A 69 5.83 -11.52 -17.41
C HIS A 69 7.03 -10.62 -17.75
N SER A 70 7.70 -10.06 -16.73
CA SER A 70 8.92 -9.27 -16.94
C SER A 70 10.01 -10.18 -17.50
N LYS A 71 10.68 -9.74 -18.56
CA LYS A 71 11.84 -10.43 -19.11
C LYS A 71 13.09 -10.13 -18.28
N GLN A 72 14.14 -10.94 -18.44
CA GLN A 72 15.43 -10.70 -17.81
C GLN A 72 15.94 -9.29 -18.14
N GLY A 73 16.43 -8.58 -17.12
CA GLY A 73 16.90 -7.19 -17.25
C GLY A 73 15.81 -6.11 -17.24
N MET A 74 14.52 -6.48 -17.30
CA MET A 74 13.43 -5.51 -17.14
C MET A 74 13.28 -5.10 -15.68
N VAL A 75 12.88 -3.86 -15.47
CA VAL A 75 12.76 -3.23 -14.15
C VAL A 75 11.42 -2.53 -14.02
N ASP A 76 10.92 -2.35 -12.80
CA ASP A 76 9.68 -1.61 -12.55
C ASP A 76 9.85 -0.13 -12.91
N VAL A 77 9.25 0.29 -14.02
CA VAL A 77 9.24 1.67 -14.55
C VAL A 77 7.90 2.37 -14.29
N ALA A 78 6.97 1.71 -13.59
CA ALA A 78 5.75 2.34 -13.11
C ALA A 78 5.96 3.06 -11.79
N SER A 79 6.74 2.45 -10.89
CA SER A 79 7.03 3.01 -9.59
C SER A 79 8.07 4.13 -9.68
N ARG A 80 7.93 5.14 -8.80
CA ARG A 80 8.87 6.28 -8.75
C ARG A 80 10.25 5.78 -8.34
N ARG A 81 11.29 6.40 -8.86
CA ARG A 81 12.67 6.04 -8.51
C ARG A 81 13.36 7.18 -7.82
N CYS A 82 14.37 6.84 -7.02
CA CYS A 82 15.33 7.80 -6.51
C CYS A 82 15.86 8.67 -7.66
N GLY A 83 15.94 9.98 -7.46
CA GLY A 83 16.45 10.94 -8.44
C GLY A 83 17.95 10.86 -8.71
N HIS A 84 18.64 9.87 -8.14
CA HIS A 84 20.06 9.63 -8.41
C HIS A 84 20.18 8.75 -9.66
N PRO A 85 21.01 9.12 -10.66
CA PRO A 85 21.22 8.33 -11.86
C PRO A 85 21.54 6.85 -11.54
N GLY A 86 20.90 5.93 -12.25
CA GLY A 86 21.09 4.48 -12.07
C GLY A 86 20.48 3.87 -10.81
N CYS A 87 19.93 4.66 -9.87
CA CYS A 87 19.33 4.11 -8.66
C CYS A 87 17.92 3.54 -8.91
N ILE A 88 17.71 2.27 -8.59
CA ILE A 88 16.42 1.59 -8.72
C ILE A 88 15.58 1.58 -7.44
N LYS A 89 16.10 2.11 -6.33
CA LYS A 89 15.39 2.16 -5.04
C LYS A 89 14.23 3.16 -5.10
N GLN A 90 13.15 2.86 -4.37
CA GLN A 90 12.08 3.82 -4.13
C GLN A 90 12.62 5.03 -3.36
N PRO A 91 12.20 6.26 -3.69
CA PRO A 91 12.55 7.43 -2.90
C PRO A 91 11.73 7.44 -1.61
N SER A 92 12.38 7.81 -0.51
CA SER A 92 11.73 8.07 0.78
C SER A 92 12.10 9.43 1.38
N TYR A 93 13.19 10.05 0.94
CA TYR A 93 13.71 11.31 1.46
C TYR A 93 13.39 12.48 0.54
N GLY A 94 13.08 13.63 1.13
CA GLY A 94 12.80 14.89 0.44
C GLY A 94 12.85 16.08 1.39
N THR A 95 12.44 17.25 0.91
CA THR A 95 12.39 18.49 1.70
C THR A 95 11.39 18.37 2.86
N ALA A 96 11.73 18.91 4.04
CA ALA A 96 10.83 18.94 5.17
C ALA A 96 9.49 19.61 4.81
N GLY A 97 8.37 18.98 5.19
CA GLY A 97 7.02 19.44 4.85
C GLY A 97 6.52 19.02 3.45
N SER A 98 7.40 18.51 2.58
CA SER A 98 7.00 17.97 1.27
C SER A 98 6.26 16.64 1.43
N LYS A 99 5.24 16.41 0.58
CA LYS A 99 4.61 15.08 0.39
C LYS A 99 5.34 14.24 -0.68
N LYS A 100 6.34 14.81 -1.34
CA LYS A 100 7.07 14.19 -2.45
C LYS A 100 8.46 13.77 -1.98
N ALA A 101 8.70 12.47 -1.93
CA ALA A 101 10.04 11.91 -1.83
C ALA A 101 10.76 11.99 -3.18
N GLU A 102 12.05 12.29 -3.14
CA GLU A 102 12.91 12.49 -4.32
C GLU A 102 14.10 11.55 -4.32
N PHE A 103 14.69 11.25 -3.17
CA PHE A 103 15.87 10.40 -3.05
C PHE A 103 15.62 9.22 -2.10
N CYS A 104 16.36 8.13 -2.27
CA CYS A 104 16.41 7.07 -1.25
C CYS A 104 17.35 7.50 -0.12
N VAL A 105 17.34 6.78 1.00
CA VAL A 105 18.19 7.09 2.16
C VAL A 105 19.69 7.16 1.83
N ASN A 106 20.18 6.32 0.91
CA ASN A 106 21.59 6.33 0.51
C ASN A 106 21.99 7.54 -0.34
N HIS A 107 21.01 8.20 -0.96
CA HIS A 107 21.24 9.35 -1.85
C HIS A 107 20.57 10.62 -1.32
N SER A 108 20.16 10.63 -0.05
CA SER A 108 19.61 11.82 0.58
C SER A 108 20.67 12.90 0.67
N LYS A 109 20.33 14.13 0.29
CA LYS A 109 21.20 15.29 0.46
C LYS A 109 21.14 15.81 1.90
N PRO A 110 22.17 16.55 2.38
CA PRO A 110 22.11 17.22 3.67
C PRO A 110 20.81 18.02 3.83
N GLY A 111 20.15 17.89 4.99
CA GLY A 111 18.87 18.55 5.28
C GLY A 111 17.62 17.83 4.75
N MET A 112 17.74 16.76 3.97
CA MET A 112 16.59 15.95 3.58
C MET A 112 16.11 15.05 4.72
N VAL A 113 14.81 14.80 4.76
CA VAL A 113 14.13 14.02 5.79
C VAL A 113 13.23 12.96 5.15
N ASP A 114 12.94 11.86 5.86
CA ASP A 114 12.03 10.82 5.37
C ASP A 114 10.59 11.33 5.29
N VAL A 115 10.12 11.66 4.08
CA VAL A 115 8.78 12.18 3.78
C VAL A 115 7.81 11.09 3.32
N ALA A 116 8.28 9.86 3.13
CA ALA A 116 7.42 8.73 2.76
C ALA A 116 6.78 8.09 4.00
N SER A 117 7.50 8.05 5.11
CA SER A 117 6.97 7.56 6.38
C SER A 117 5.90 8.49 6.95
N LYS A 118 4.85 7.91 7.54
CA LYS A 118 3.82 8.68 8.27
C LYS A 118 4.47 9.46 9.42
N ARG A 119 4.12 10.73 9.53
CA ARG A 119 4.58 11.62 10.59
C ARG A 119 3.43 12.01 11.51
N CYS A 120 3.78 12.41 12.71
CA CYS A 120 2.87 13.07 13.63
C CYS A 120 2.15 14.24 12.93
N GLY A 121 0.85 14.37 13.14
CA GLY A 121 0.00 15.40 12.55
C GLY A 121 0.26 16.81 13.08
N HIS A 122 1.09 16.95 14.12
CA HIS A 122 1.54 18.26 14.60
C HIS A 122 2.52 18.90 13.60
N PRO A 123 2.29 20.17 13.17
CA PRO A 123 3.19 20.87 12.25
C PRO A 123 4.65 20.83 12.72
N GLY A 124 5.58 20.58 11.79
CA GLY A 124 7.02 20.52 12.07
C GLY A 124 7.49 19.29 12.86
N CYS A 125 6.59 18.40 13.29
CA CYS A 125 7.00 17.19 14.01
C CYS A 125 7.46 16.09 13.06
N ILE A 126 8.69 15.61 13.23
CA ILE A 126 9.27 14.51 12.43
C ILE A 126 9.12 13.13 13.07
N THR A 127 8.57 13.05 14.29
CA THR A 127 8.41 11.77 14.98
C THR A 127 7.27 10.95 14.36
N SER A 128 7.43 9.62 14.40
CA SER A 128 6.38 8.70 13.96
C SER A 128 5.17 8.80 14.89
N PRO A 129 3.94 8.78 14.35
CA PRO A 129 2.75 8.80 15.18
C PRO A 129 2.54 7.43 15.85
N SER A 130 2.10 7.46 17.10
CA SER A 130 1.72 6.29 17.88
C SER A 130 0.34 6.41 18.52
N TYR A 131 -0.19 7.62 18.66
CA TYR A 131 -1.46 7.93 19.31
C TYR A 131 -2.55 8.23 18.28
N GLY A 132 -3.78 7.84 18.61
CA GLY A 132 -4.98 8.09 17.81
C GLY A 132 -6.25 7.82 18.64
N THR A 133 -7.40 7.82 17.97
CA THR A 133 -8.69 7.50 18.60
C THR A 133 -8.72 6.07 19.13
N ALA A 134 -9.32 5.87 20.32
CA ALA A 134 -9.52 4.54 20.88
C ALA A 134 -10.29 3.63 19.90
N GLY A 135 -9.82 2.39 19.73
CA GLY A 135 -10.39 1.42 18.77
C GLY A 135 -9.97 1.63 17.31
N SER A 136 -9.33 2.75 16.97
CA SER A 136 -8.80 3.00 15.63
C SER A 136 -7.46 2.30 15.38
N LYS A 137 -7.22 1.89 14.13
CA LYS A 137 -5.89 1.45 13.65
C LYS A 137 -5.04 2.61 13.13
N THR A 138 -5.61 3.82 13.06
CA THR A 138 -4.96 4.99 12.52
C THR A 138 -4.17 5.72 13.61
N ARG A 139 -2.86 5.84 13.39
CA ARG A 139 -1.95 6.64 14.21
C ARG A 139 -1.86 8.04 13.63
N GLU A 140 -2.12 9.04 14.45
CA GLU A 140 -2.23 10.44 14.02
C GLU A 140 -1.15 11.32 14.66
N PHE A 141 -0.91 11.18 15.96
CA PHE A 141 0.03 12.02 16.70
C PHE A 141 1.09 11.18 17.41
N CYS A 142 2.24 11.76 17.74
CA CYS A 142 3.18 11.13 18.67
C CYS A 142 2.72 11.34 20.12
N SER A 143 3.34 10.65 21.08
CA SER A 143 3.01 10.78 22.50
C SER A 143 3.04 12.24 22.98
N ARG A 144 4.07 13.00 22.59
CA ARG A 144 4.24 14.41 22.97
C ARG A 144 3.17 15.34 22.42
N HIS A 145 2.58 15.01 21.28
CA HIS A 145 1.53 15.82 20.65
C HIS A 145 0.17 15.13 20.68
N SER A 146 -0.01 14.16 21.57
CA SER A 146 -1.28 13.49 21.77
C SER A 146 -2.30 14.51 22.31
N LYS A 147 -3.52 14.49 21.75
CA LYS A 147 -4.63 15.32 22.22
C LYS A 147 -5.36 14.61 23.36
N GLN A 148 -6.12 15.38 24.15
CA GLN A 148 -6.95 14.81 25.21
C GLN A 148 -7.87 13.71 24.64
N GLY A 149 -7.90 12.56 25.32
CA GLY A 149 -8.67 11.38 24.90
C GLY A 149 -8.00 10.48 23.85
N MET A 150 -6.82 10.85 23.32
CA MET A 150 -6.06 9.95 22.44
C MET A 150 -5.33 8.87 23.24
N VAL A 151 -5.25 7.67 22.66
CA VAL A 151 -4.55 6.52 23.23
C VAL A 151 -3.47 6.03 22.28
N ASP A 152 -2.44 5.37 22.81
CA ASP A 152 -1.46 4.68 21.98
C ASP A 152 -2.12 3.49 21.26
N VAL A 153 -2.23 3.62 19.94
CA VAL A 153 -2.78 2.64 18.99
C VAL A 153 -1.67 1.97 18.15
N ALA A 154 -0.40 2.28 18.43
CA ALA A 154 0.73 1.59 17.82
C ALA A 154 1.05 0.29 18.55
N SER A 155 1.00 0.33 19.87
CA SER A 155 1.18 -0.82 20.73
C SER A 155 0.05 -1.83 20.58
N LYS A 156 0.40 -3.12 20.53
CA LYS A 156 -0.60 -4.18 20.61
C LYS A 156 -1.30 -4.14 21.97
N ARG A 157 -2.63 -4.25 21.94
CA ARG A 157 -3.49 -4.36 23.12
C ARG A 157 -4.09 -5.75 23.19
N CYS A 158 -4.49 -6.14 24.39
CA CYS A 158 -5.33 -7.30 24.62
C CYS A 158 -6.58 -7.21 23.74
N GLY A 159 -6.98 -8.33 23.13
CA GLY A 159 -8.15 -8.42 22.25
C GLY A 159 -9.49 -8.34 22.98
N HIS A 160 -9.49 -8.27 24.31
CA HIS A 160 -10.70 -8.05 25.09
C HIS A 160 -11.15 -6.58 24.98
N PRO A 161 -12.44 -6.31 24.66
CA PRO A 161 -12.97 -4.95 24.58
C PRO A 161 -12.65 -4.13 25.83
N GLY A 162 -12.16 -2.90 25.65
CA GLY A 162 -11.81 -2.00 26.75
C GLY A 162 -10.53 -2.33 27.52
N CYS A 163 -9.82 -3.43 27.21
CA CYS A 163 -8.60 -3.78 27.91
C CYS A 163 -7.36 -3.04 27.35
N ILE A 164 -6.71 -2.25 28.20
CA ILE A 164 -5.49 -1.50 27.82
C ILE A 164 -4.18 -2.26 28.04
N LYS A 165 -4.23 -3.45 28.68
CA LYS A 165 -3.05 -4.27 28.98
C LYS A 165 -2.42 -4.79 27.69
N HIS A 166 -1.10 -4.97 27.71
CA HIS A 166 -0.40 -5.66 26.62
C HIS A 166 -0.79 -7.14 26.61
N PRO A 167 -0.95 -7.74 25.41
CA PRO A 167 -1.22 -9.16 25.30
C PRO A 167 0.04 -9.96 25.62
N SER A 168 -0.12 -11.04 26.37
CA SER A 168 0.94 -11.97 26.78
C SER A 168 0.62 -13.43 26.43
N HIS A 169 -0.66 -13.75 26.22
CA HIS A 169 -1.16 -15.10 25.97
C HIS A 169 -1.65 -15.26 24.53
N GLY A 170 -1.48 -16.46 23.98
CA GLY A 170 -1.95 -16.85 22.65
C GLY A 170 -2.05 -18.36 22.51
N ALA A 171 -2.38 -18.83 21.30
CA ALA A 171 -2.47 -20.27 21.02
C ALA A 171 -1.13 -21.00 21.26
N ALA A 172 -1.19 -22.22 21.80
CA ALA A 172 -0.01 -23.08 21.94
C ALA A 172 0.66 -23.32 20.58
N GLY A 173 1.98 -23.21 20.53
CA GLY A 173 2.77 -23.26 19.28
C GLY A 173 2.63 -22.01 18.39
N GLY A 174 1.76 -21.05 18.75
CA GLY A 174 1.59 -19.79 18.05
C GLY A 174 2.69 -18.77 18.36
N ARG A 175 2.82 -17.77 17.49
CA ARG A 175 3.74 -16.62 17.67
C ARG A 175 3.03 -15.31 18.03
N THR A 176 1.70 -15.33 18.09
CA THR A 176 0.89 -14.12 18.26
C THR A 176 0.28 -14.12 19.66
N ARG A 177 0.59 -13.08 20.42
CA ARG A 177 -0.09 -12.77 21.68
C ARG A 177 -1.35 -11.97 21.35
N GLU A 178 -2.48 -12.44 21.86
CA GLU A 178 -3.80 -11.88 21.58
C GLU A 178 -4.44 -11.32 22.85
N PHE A 179 -4.28 -11.99 23.99
CA PHE A 179 -4.91 -11.59 25.25
C PHE A 179 -3.89 -11.37 26.37
N CYS A 180 -4.22 -10.53 27.35
CA CYS A 180 -3.44 -10.44 28.59
C CYS A 180 -3.73 -11.65 29.49
N SER A 181 -2.93 -11.84 30.54
CA SER A 181 -3.11 -12.96 31.49
C SER A 181 -4.53 -13.05 32.05
N THR A 182 -5.14 -11.91 32.38
CA THR A 182 -6.50 -11.87 32.95
C THR A 182 -7.61 -12.15 31.95
N HIS A 183 -7.33 -12.11 30.64
CA HIS A 183 -8.30 -12.38 29.58
C HIS A 183 -7.87 -13.56 28.71
N ALA A 184 -6.94 -14.38 29.19
CA ALA A 184 -6.53 -15.59 28.52
C ALA A 184 -7.74 -16.54 28.41
N LYS A 185 -8.01 -17.03 27.19
CA LYS A 185 -9.06 -18.03 26.96
C LYS A 185 -8.55 -19.42 27.33
N PRO A 186 -9.44 -20.37 27.65
CA PRO A 186 -9.05 -21.77 27.84
C PRO A 186 -8.17 -22.28 26.69
N GLY A 187 -7.06 -22.94 27.02
CA GLY A 187 -6.08 -23.43 26.05
C GLY A 187 -5.04 -22.41 25.56
N MET A 188 -5.10 -21.14 26.00
CA MET A 188 -4.05 -20.16 25.71
C MET A 188 -2.88 -20.30 26.68
N VAL A 189 -1.67 -20.14 26.16
CA VAL A 189 -0.42 -20.21 26.94
C VAL A 189 0.31 -18.87 26.90
N HIS A 190 1.10 -18.61 27.94
CA HIS A 190 1.99 -17.44 27.96
C HIS A 190 3.08 -17.59 26.88
N LEU A 191 3.18 -16.64 25.96
CA LEU A 191 4.18 -16.67 24.88
C LEU A 191 5.38 -15.80 25.22
N PHE A 192 6.55 -16.40 25.43
CA PHE A 192 7.80 -15.67 25.68
C PHE A 192 8.27 -14.85 24.46
N TYR A 193 9.13 -13.86 24.70
CA TYR A 193 9.61 -12.98 23.64
C TYR A 193 10.61 -13.74 22.77
N VAL A 194 10.16 -14.17 21.59
CA VAL A 194 11.05 -14.74 20.59
C VAL A 194 11.56 -13.58 19.73
N LYS A 195 12.84 -13.20 19.89
CA LYS A 195 13.48 -12.25 18.97
C LYS A 195 13.33 -12.81 17.55
N ARG A 196 12.82 -11.98 16.63
CA ARG A 196 12.87 -12.31 15.20
C ARG A 196 14.34 -12.35 14.80
N GLN A 197 14.86 -13.53 14.45
CA GLN A 197 16.06 -13.60 13.63
C GLN A 197 15.67 -12.98 12.29
N GLY A 198 16.30 -11.85 11.99
CA GLY A 198 16.14 -11.12 10.73
C GLY A 198 16.98 -11.74 9.63
#